data_AF-A0ABD5TL43-F1
#
_entry.id   AF-A0ABD5TL43-F1
#
_cell.length_a   1.000
_cell.length_b   1.000
_cell.length_c   1.000
_cell.angle_alpha   90.00
_cell.angle_beta   90.00
_cell.angle_gamma   90.00
#
_symmetry.space_group_name_H-M   'P 1'
#
loop_
_entity.id
_entity.type
_entity.pdbx_description
1 polymer ?
#
loop_
_entity_poly.entity_id
_entity_poly.type
_entity_poly.pdbx_seq_one_letter_code
_entity_poly.pdbx_strand_id
1 'polypeptide(L)'
;MKDIQLDENLEIVIGPRNDLEIVDGREQFEQSLRIWLTAYLYEEIGEFNSPSVLRSIELQIERVARAHGRIDSISSVVVSPSEDAVDAIDVSIIYLTGETFDLTVS
;
A
#
# COMPACT_ATOMS: atom_id res chain seq x y z
N MET A 1 15.23 -2.29 7.25
CA MET A 1 14.49 -2.21 8.53
C MET A 1 13.55 -3.42 8.55
N LYS A 2 13.13 -3.89 9.72
CA LYS A 2 12.22 -5.03 9.85
C LYS A 2 10.93 -4.53 10.50
N ASP A 3 9.79 -5.11 10.14
CA ASP A 3 8.48 -4.77 10.72
C ASP A 3 7.71 -6.03 11.11
N ILE A 4 6.77 -5.92 12.04
CA ILE A 4 5.89 -7.04 12.43
C ILE A 4 4.93 -7.29 11.29
N GLN A 5 4.77 -8.55 10.89
CA GLN A 5 3.86 -8.91 9.83
C GLN A 5 2.40 -8.69 10.25
N LEU A 6 1.65 -8.03 9.38
CA LEU A 6 0.21 -7.88 9.48
C LEU A 6 -0.48 -8.71 8.41
N ASP A 7 -1.69 -9.19 8.72
CA ASP A 7 -2.55 -9.82 7.73
C ASP A 7 -3.33 -8.78 6.90
N GLU A 8 -4.24 -9.25 6.05
CA GLU A 8 -5.08 -8.40 5.20
C GLU A 8 -6.02 -7.48 5.99
N ASN A 9 -6.33 -7.81 7.24
CA ASN A 9 -7.17 -7.05 8.16
C ASN A 9 -6.35 -6.12 9.08
N LEU A 10 -5.04 -6.01 8.85
CA LEU A 10 -4.09 -5.27 9.68
C LEU A 10 -3.94 -5.85 11.11
N GLU A 11 -4.22 -7.14 11.29
CA GLU A 11 -3.99 -7.86 12.55
C GLU A 11 -2.59 -8.46 12.58
N ILE A 12 -2.01 -8.57 13.78
CA ILE A 12 -0.67 -9.14 13.96
C ILE A 12 -0.71 -10.65 13.67
N VAL A 13 0.17 -11.10 12.77
CA VAL A 13 0.32 -12.52 12.46
C VAL A 13 1.17 -13.21 13.53
N ILE A 14 0.60 -14.25 14.14
CA ILE A 14 1.30 -15.14 15.07
C ILE A 14 1.70 -16.42 14.33
N GLY A 15 3.01 -16.64 14.26
CA GLY A 15 3.60 -17.78 13.59
C GLY A 15 3.29 -19.11 14.31
N PRO A 16 3.54 -20.25 13.64
CA PRO A 16 3.21 -21.58 14.14
C PRO A 16 3.98 -21.97 15.42
N ARG A 17 5.02 -21.21 15.79
CA ARG A 17 5.80 -21.43 17.03
C ARG A 17 5.41 -20.45 18.13
N ASN A 18 4.27 -19.77 17.98
CA ASN A 18 3.77 -18.74 18.89
C ASN A 18 4.71 -17.53 19.02
N ASP A 19 5.38 -17.19 17.92
CA ASP A 19 6.26 -16.05 17.73
C ASP A 19 5.63 -15.00 16.79
N LEU A 20 6.15 -13.77 16.82
CA LEU A 20 5.74 -12.72 15.90
C LEU A 20 6.41 -12.93 14.55
N GLU A 21 5.63 -12.99 13.48
CA GLU A 21 6.18 -12.98 12.13
C GLU A 21 6.69 -11.58 11.77
N ILE A 22 7.70 -11.52 10.90
CA ILE A 22 8.43 -10.30 10.58
C ILE A 22 8.58 -10.21 9.07
N VAL A 23 8.26 -9.05 8.51
CA VAL A 23 8.47 -8.71 7.10
C VAL A 23 9.71 -7.83 6.92
N ASP A 24 10.36 -7.99 5.77
CA ASP A 24 11.45 -7.13 5.35
C ASP A 24 11.42 -6.82 3.84
N GLY A 25 12.28 -5.91 3.40
CA GLY A 25 12.50 -5.63 1.98
C GLY A 25 11.24 -5.15 1.24
N ARG A 26 10.62 -6.05 0.46
CA ARG A 26 9.51 -5.72 -0.46
C ARG A 26 8.20 -5.75 0.31
N GLU A 27 7.98 -6.82 1.03
CA GLU A 27 6.79 -7.04 1.87
C GLU A 27 6.66 -5.93 2.92
N GLN A 28 7.77 -5.49 3.51
CA GLN A 28 7.76 -4.37 4.45
C GLN A 28 7.27 -3.06 3.80
N PHE A 29 7.70 -2.79 2.57
CA PHE A 29 7.27 -1.62 1.82
C PHE A 29 5.77 -1.69 1.49
N GLU A 30 5.32 -2.84 0.99
CA GLU A 30 3.92 -3.09 0.62
C GLU A 30 2.99 -3.00 1.84
N GLN A 31 3.42 -3.54 2.98
CA GLN A 31 2.70 -3.42 4.25
C GLN A 31 2.62 -1.95 4.72
N SER A 32 3.74 -1.22 4.67
CA SER A 32 3.77 0.21 5.05
C SER A 32 2.85 1.05 4.18
N LEU A 33 2.76 0.71 2.89
CA LEU A 33 1.85 1.34 1.95
C LEU A 33 0.39 1.07 2.32
N ARG A 34 0.04 -0.20 2.57
CA ARG A 34 -1.31 -0.61 2.95
C ARG A 34 -1.78 0.13 4.20
N ILE A 35 -0.96 0.13 5.26
CA ILE A 35 -1.27 0.85 6.50
C ILE A 35 -1.54 2.33 6.23
N TRP A 36 -0.66 2.98 5.46
CA TRP A 36 -0.80 4.41 5.18
C TRP A 36 -2.06 4.70 4.37
N LEU A 37 -2.34 3.93 3.32
CA LEU A 37 -3.51 4.13 2.47
C LEU A 37 -4.81 3.92 3.23
N THR A 38 -4.89 2.86 4.04
CA THR A 38 -6.05 2.62 4.91
C THR A 38 -6.26 3.75 5.91
N ALA A 39 -5.20 4.24 6.55
CA ALA A 39 -5.31 5.38 7.47
C ALA A 39 -5.73 6.67 6.75
N TYR A 40 -5.15 6.94 5.58
CA TYR A 40 -5.44 8.13 4.78
C TYR A 40 -6.90 8.17 4.33
N LEU A 41 -7.43 7.06 3.82
CA LEU A 41 -8.82 6.97 3.38
C LEU A 41 -9.81 7.04 4.54
N TYR A 42 -9.43 6.56 5.72
CA TYR A 42 -10.25 6.72 6.92
C TYR A 42 -10.39 8.18 7.35
N GLU A 43 -9.37 9.01 7.11
CA GLU A 43 -9.38 10.45 7.43
C GLU A 43 -10.09 11.30 6.35
N GLU A 44 -9.99 10.92 5.08
CA GLU A 44 -10.62 11.62 3.96
C GLU A 44 -12.08 11.18 3.79
N ILE A 45 -13.04 11.98 4.27
CA ILE A 45 -14.46 11.65 4.12
C ILE A 45 -14.99 12.18 2.78
N GLY A 46 -15.32 11.29 1.84
CA GLY A 46 -16.28 11.54 0.76
C GLY A 46 -15.76 12.16 -0.54
N GLU A 47 -14.45 12.35 -0.71
CA GLU A 47 -13.84 12.91 -1.95
C GLU A 47 -12.76 12.00 -2.58
N PHE A 48 -12.91 10.67 -2.44
CA PHE A 48 -11.96 9.65 -2.91
C PHE A 48 -11.62 9.73 -4.40
N ASN A 49 -12.58 10.18 -5.21
CA ASN A 49 -12.47 10.22 -6.67
C ASN A 49 -11.97 11.55 -7.22
N SER A 50 -11.55 12.48 -6.35
CA SER A 50 -11.00 13.75 -6.81
C SER A 50 -9.59 13.56 -7.40
N PRO A 51 -9.24 14.21 -8.53
CA PRO A 51 -7.88 14.15 -9.07
C PRO A 51 -6.81 14.62 -8.09
N SER A 52 -7.16 15.48 -7.13
CA SER A 52 -6.30 15.91 -6.03
C SER A 52 -5.95 14.77 -5.07
N VAL A 53 -6.94 13.94 -4.70
CA VAL A 53 -6.75 12.80 -3.80
C VAL A 53 -5.91 11.72 -4.47
N LEU A 54 -6.23 11.36 -5.72
CA LEU A 54 -5.45 10.37 -6.48
C LEU A 54 -3.98 10.80 -6.61
N ARG A 55 -3.73 12.07 -6.93
CA ARG A 55 -2.37 12.62 -7.01
C ARG A 55 -1.67 12.67 -5.65
N SER A 56 -2.40 12.95 -4.57
CA SER A 56 -1.86 12.92 -3.21
C SER A 56 -1.36 11.52 -2.86
N ILE A 57 -2.15 10.49 -3.21
CA ILE A 57 -1.81 9.09 -3.04
C ILE A 57 -0.56 8.71 -3.84
N GLU A 58 -0.49 9.06 -5.13
CA GLU A 58 0.70 8.82 -5.97
C GLU A 58 1.98 9.41 -5.34
N LEU A 59 1.92 10.68 -4.94
CA LEU A 59 3.05 11.37 -4.32
C LEU A 59 3.49 10.69 -3.01
N GLN A 60 2.54 10.18 -2.24
CA GLN A 60 2.87 9.48 -1.02
C GLN A 60 3.46 8.10 -1.29
N ILE A 61 2.92 7.34 -2.24
CA ILE A 61 3.49 6.06 -2.67
C ILE A 61 4.98 6.25 -3.02
N GLU A 62 5.31 7.30 -3.77
CA GLU A 62 6.71 7.64 -4.07
C GLU A 62 7.53 7.94 -2.81
N ARG A 63 6.98 8.67 -1.83
CA ARG A 63 7.69 9.00 -0.58
C ARG A 63 7.97 7.74 0.25
N VAL A 64 6.98 6.86 0.40
CA VAL A 64 7.13 5.59 1.11
C VAL A 64 8.15 4.71 0.36
N ALA A 65 8.06 4.64 -0.97
CA ALA A 65 9.03 3.90 -1.77
C ALA A 65 10.46 4.41 -1.59
N ARG A 66 10.68 5.73 -1.56
CA ARG A 66 11.99 6.33 -1.28
C ARG A 66 12.48 6.01 0.14
N ALA A 67 11.62 6.12 1.14
CA ALA A 67 11.97 5.81 2.53
C ALA A 67 12.40 4.35 2.73
N HIS A 68 11.83 3.43 1.93
CA HIS A 68 12.18 2.00 1.95
C HIS A 68 13.28 1.62 0.94
N GLY A 69 13.85 2.57 0.19
CA GLY A 69 14.86 2.28 -0.84
C GLY A 69 14.33 1.44 -2.01
N ARG A 70 13.03 1.54 -2.30
CA ARG A 70 12.32 0.78 -3.34
C ARG A 70 11.99 1.58 -4.60
N ILE A 71 12.15 2.91 -4.59
CA ILE A 71 11.76 3.77 -5.72
C ILE A 71 12.40 3.30 -7.04
N ASP A 72 13.66 2.90 -7.03
CA ASP A 72 14.39 2.47 -8.23
C ASP A 72 13.96 1.08 -8.75
N SER A 73 13.15 0.36 -7.97
CA SER A 73 12.58 -0.93 -8.37
C SER A 73 11.17 -0.83 -8.95
N ILE A 74 10.55 0.36 -8.87
CA ILE A 74 9.20 0.61 -9.36
C ILE A 74 9.29 1.11 -10.81
N SER A 75 8.57 0.44 -11.71
CA SER A 75 8.40 0.85 -13.10
C SER A 75 7.33 1.93 -13.23
N SER A 76 6.19 1.73 -12.57
CA SER A 76 5.07 2.67 -12.59
C SER A 76 4.12 2.43 -11.42
N VAL A 77 3.41 3.49 -11.04
CA VAL A 77 2.31 3.46 -10.08
C VAL A 77 1.05 3.89 -10.81
N VAL A 78 -0.03 3.15 -10.61
CA VAL A 78 -1.36 3.47 -11.14
C VAL A 78 -2.31 3.58 -9.97
N VAL A 79 -3.01 4.71 -9.88
CA VAL A 79 -4.01 4.98 -8.85
C VAL A 79 -5.29 5.41 -9.54
N SER A 80 -6.38 4.70 -9.28
CA SER A 80 -7.67 4.98 -9.91
C SER A 80 -8.83 4.73 -8.94
N PRO A 81 -9.97 5.41 -9.12
CA PRO A 81 -11.23 4.97 -8.54
C PRO A 81 -11.47 3.49 -8.85
N SER A 82 -11.98 2.73 -7.88
CA SER A 82 -12.30 1.33 -8.12
C SER A 82 -13.54 1.20 -9.00
N GLU A 83 -13.48 0.27 -9.96
CA GLU A 83 -14.64 -0.09 -10.77
C GLU A 83 -15.61 -1.00 -10.01
N ASP A 84 -15.12 -1.71 -9.00
CA ASP A 84 -15.88 -2.70 -8.23
C ASP A 84 -16.60 -2.09 -7.00
N ALA A 85 -16.12 -0.95 -6.49
CA ALA A 85 -16.68 -0.27 -5.32
C ALA A 85 -16.63 1.26 -5.44
N VAL A 86 -17.77 1.91 -5.14
CA VAL A 86 -17.99 3.37 -5.33
C VAL A 86 -17.09 4.21 -4.43
N ASP A 87 -16.80 3.72 -3.23
CA ASP A 87 -16.02 4.39 -2.20
C ASP A 87 -14.66 3.69 -1.99
N ALA A 88 -14.04 3.23 -3.08
CA ALA A 88 -12.75 2.56 -3.03
C ALA A 88 -11.79 3.08 -4.09
N ILE A 89 -10.49 2.91 -3.82
CA ILE A 89 -9.40 3.24 -4.72
C ILE A 89 -8.59 1.98 -4.98
N ASP A 90 -8.30 1.73 -6.25
CA ASP A 90 -7.39 0.69 -6.68
C ASP A 90 -5.99 1.30 -6.88
N VAL A 91 -5.00 0.67 -6.24
CA VAL A 91 -3.59 1.03 -6.33
C VAL A 91 -2.82 -0.17 -6.87
N SER A 92 -2.15 0.04 -8.01
CA SER A 92 -1.28 -0.95 -8.64
C SER A 92 0.15 -0.43 -8.72
N ILE A 93 1.09 -1.18 -8.14
CA ILE A 93 2.53 -0.92 -8.23
C ILE A 93 3.14 -1.97 -9.14
N ILE A 94 3.66 -1.53 -10.28
CA ILE A 94 4.33 -2.38 -11.25
C ILE A 94 5.82 -2.25 -11.03
N TYR A 95 6.48 -3.36 -10.70
CA TYR A 95 7.92 -3.41 -10.48
C TYR A 95 8.68 -3.67 -11.79
N LEU A 96 9.96 -3.29 -11.84
CA LEU A 96 10.84 -3.57 -12.97
C LEU A 96 11.04 -5.07 -13.23
N THR A 97 10.79 -5.93 -12.24
CA THR A 97 10.79 -7.38 -12.38
C THR A 97 9.61 -7.91 -13.20
N GLY A 98 8.59 -7.08 -13.45
CA GLY A 98 7.32 -7.45 -14.05
C GLY A 98 6.29 -7.98 -13.04
N GLU A 99 6.65 -8.05 -11.75
CA GLU A 99 5.70 -8.35 -10.69
C GLU A 99 4.83 -7.13 -10.41
N THR A 100 3.58 -7.38 -10.01
CA THR A 100 2.64 -6.33 -9.61
C THR A 100 2.23 -6.55 -8.16
N PHE A 101 2.04 -5.45 -7.44
CA PHE A 101 1.35 -5.41 -6.16
C PHE A 101 0.07 -4.59 -6.33
N ASP A 102 -1.07 -5.23 -6.10
CA ASP A 102 -2.39 -4.63 -6.23
C ASP A 102 -3.06 -4.53 -4.87
N LEU A 103 -3.72 -3.41 -4.64
CA LEU A 103 -4.41 -3.10 -3.40
C LEU A 103 -5.67 -2.29 -3.71
N THR A 104 -6.81 -2.82 -3.31
CA THR A 104 -8.06 -2.06 -3.23
C THR A 104 -8.26 -1.61 -1.78
N VAL A 105 -8.52 -0.32 -1.58
CA VAL A 105 -8.77 0.24 -0.24
C VAL A 105 -10.08 1.03 -0.26
N SER A 106 -10.92 0.79 0.75
CA SER A 106 -12.26 1.37 0.95
C SER A 106 -12.43 1.91 2.35
#